data_AF-A0AAU6FXF8-F1
#
_entry.id   AF-A0AAU6FXF8-F1
#
_cell.length_a   1.000
_cell.length_b   1.000
_cell.length_c   1.000
_cell.angle_alpha   90.00
_cell.angle_beta   90.00
_cell.angle_gamma   90.00
#
_symmetry.space_group_name_H-M   'P 1'
#
loop_
_entity.id
_entity.type
_entity.pdbx_description
1 polymer ?
#
loop_
_entity_poly.entity_id
_entity_poly.type
_entity_poly.pdbx_seq_one_letter_code
_entity_poly.pdbx_strand_id
1 'polypeptide(L)'
;MALRTEAEQWLHSKGTDQWNDREAGARAIDKWHATIDDGRAWIVVDDAGSPLATVSRGPIDRDFWNDEDQPESAFYLYKLIVARAASGRQLGARIVDWASRVATLEGREWVRIDTWRTNPGLHAYYENLGFKHVRTEAPSHRRSGWLAQRSAAHLVLPERLLAVGRP
;
A
#
# COMPACT_ATOMS: atom_id res chain seq x y z
N MET A 1 2.01 8.90 14.17
CA MET A 1 3.49 8.83 14.14
C MET A 1 4.06 7.50 14.65
N ALA A 2 3.48 6.85 15.66
CA ALA A 2 4.01 5.61 16.23
C ALA A 2 4.25 4.47 15.22
N LEU A 3 3.28 4.17 14.34
CA LEU A 3 3.37 3.02 13.42
C LEU A 3 4.47 3.16 12.34
N ARG A 4 4.66 4.37 11.79
CA ARG A 4 5.71 4.61 10.80
C ARG A 4 7.10 4.48 11.42
N THR A 5 7.30 5.09 12.60
CA THR A 5 8.54 5.00 13.35
C THR A 5 8.85 3.55 13.77
N GLU A 6 7.84 2.78 14.18
CA GLU A 6 7.98 1.35 14.51
C GLU A 6 8.38 0.51 13.28
N ALA A 7 7.79 0.80 12.10
CA ALA A 7 8.11 0.14 10.84
C ALA A 7 9.52 0.48 10.34
N GLU A 8 9.93 1.76 10.42
CA GLU A 8 11.29 2.21 10.07
C GLU A 8 12.34 1.54 10.97
N GLN A 9 12.09 1.47 12.29
CA GLN A 9 12.97 0.77 13.23
C GLN A 9 13.06 -0.74 12.94
N TRP A 10 11.96 -1.36 12.49
CA TRP A 10 11.97 -2.77 12.09
C TRP A 10 12.78 -3.02 10.83
N LEU A 11 12.54 -2.23 9.79
CA LEU A 11 13.25 -2.33 8.52
C LEU A 11 14.76 -2.12 8.75
N HIS A 12 15.13 -1.15 9.58
CA HIS A 12 16.51 -0.95 10.01
C HIS A 12 17.09 -2.19 10.72
N SER A 13 16.33 -2.81 11.64
CA SER A 13 16.75 -4.06 12.31
C SER A 13 16.90 -5.26 11.37
N LYS A 14 16.35 -5.19 10.15
CA LYS A 14 16.44 -6.22 9.11
C LYS A 14 17.52 -5.92 8.06
N GLY A 15 18.33 -4.87 8.25
CA GLY A 15 19.42 -4.52 7.34
C GLY A 15 18.96 -3.95 6.00
N THR A 16 17.70 -3.50 5.92
CA THR A 16 17.17 -2.82 4.73
C THR A 16 17.20 -1.31 4.93
N ASP A 17 17.56 -0.61 3.86
CA ASP A 17 17.60 0.85 3.77
C ASP A 17 16.30 1.44 3.19
N GLN A 18 15.25 0.61 3.15
CA GLN A 18 13.89 1.02 2.87
C GLN A 18 13.44 2.03 3.94
N TRP A 19 13.12 3.26 3.48
CA TRP A 19 12.59 4.38 4.27
C TRP A 19 13.62 5.14 5.11
N ASN A 20 14.88 5.17 4.69
CA ASN A 20 15.93 6.01 5.30
C ASN A 20 15.79 7.52 4.98
N ASP A 21 14.62 7.98 4.57
CA ASP A 21 14.40 9.36 4.16
C ASP A 21 14.05 10.23 5.38
N ARG A 22 15.02 11.05 5.80
CA ARG A 22 14.99 11.91 6.98
C ARG A 22 14.05 13.12 6.85
N GLU A 23 12.87 12.96 6.26
CA GLU A 23 11.77 13.93 6.46
C GLU A 23 10.99 13.59 7.74
N ALA A 24 11.70 13.53 8.86
CA ALA A 24 11.11 13.47 10.19
C ALA A 24 10.78 14.91 10.63
N GLY A 25 9.54 15.36 10.42
CA GLY A 25 9.09 16.67 10.89
C GLY A 25 7.61 16.96 10.66
N ALA A 26 7.15 18.10 11.19
CA ALA A 26 5.77 18.61 11.08
C ALA A 26 5.24 18.72 9.64
N ARG A 27 6.11 18.95 8.65
CA ARG A 27 5.77 18.94 7.22
C ARG A 27 5.26 17.58 6.71
N ALA A 28 5.73 16.49 7.31
CA ALA A 28 5.16 15.17 7.05
C ALA A 28 3.78 15.04 7.71
N ILE A 29 3.51 15.68 8.84
CA ILE A 29 2.19 15.62 9.50
C ILE A 29 1.13 16.38 8.68
N ASP A 30 1.44 17.59 8.21
CA ASP A 30 0.52 18.41 7.41
C ASP A 30 0.16 17.75 6.07
N LYS A 31 1.15 17.13 5.40
CA LYS A 31 0.94 16.37 4.16
C LYS A 31 0.03 15.15 4.38
N TRP A 32 0.03 14.58 5.59
CA TRP A 32 -0.82 13.43 5.92
C TRP A 32 -2.24 13.86 6.29
N HIS A 33 -2.43 14.97 7.00
CA HIS A 33 -3.76 15.57 7.19
C HIS A 33 -4.41 15.91 5.85
N ALA A 34 -3.70 16.58 4.94
CA ALA A 34 -4.20 16.85 3.60
C ALA A 34 -4.53 15.57 2.80
N THR A 35 -3.79 14.47 3.00
CA THR A 35 -4.05 13.18 2.32
C THR A 35 -5.26 12.45 2.94
N ILE A 36 -5.51 12.60 4.24
CA ILE A 36 -6.70 12.09 4.93
C ILE A 36 -7.93 12.91 4.49
N ASP A 37 -7.81 14.23 4.45
CA ASP A 37 -8.88 15.16 4.06
C ASP A 37 -9.25 15.03 2.57
N ASP A 38 -8.29 14.66 1.71
CA ASP A 38 -8.55 14.32 0.30
C ASP A 38 -9.09 12.89 0.10
N GLY A 39 -9.36 12.13 1.18
CA GLY A 39 -9.87 10.75 1.08
C GLY A 39 -8.87 9.76 0.46
N ARG A 40 -7.57 10.02 0.61
CA ARG A 40 -6.48 9.22 0.01
C ARG A 40 -5.65 8.45 1.03
N ALA A 41 -5.98 8.51 2.32
CA ALA A 41 -5.33 7.72 3.36
C ALA A 41 -6.34 7.20 4.38
N TRP A 42 -6.15 5.95 4.79
CA TRP A 42 -7.02 5.26 5.75
C TRP A 42 -6.19 4.63 6.86
N ILE A 43 -6.80 4.58 8.04
CA ILE A 43 -6.27 3.93 9.23
C ILE A 43 -7.22 2.80 9.62
N VAL A 44 -6.67 1.62 9.90
CA VAL A 44 -7.42 0.54 10.55
C VAL A 44 -7.19 0.67 12.05
N VAL A 45 -8.28 0.74 12.82
CA VAL A 45 -8.25 0.78 14.29
C VAL A 45 -8.86 -0.49 14.88
N ASP A 46 -8.51 -0.81 16.12
CA ASP A 46 -9.23 -1.83 16.92
C ASP A 46 -10.46 -1.24 17.64
N ASP A 47 -11.17 -2.10 18.38
CA ASP A 47 -12.38 -1.71 19.12
C ASP A 47 -12.11 -0.67 20.22
N ALA A 48 -10.86 -0.55 20.67
CA ALA A 48 -10.43 0.46 21.63
C ALA A 48 -9.95 1.76 20.95
N GLY A 49 -10.00 1.83 19.60
CA GLY A 49 -9.56 2.98 18.82
C GLY A 49 -8.04 3.05 18.58
N SER A 50 -7.29 2.01 18.92
CA SER A 50 -5.84 1.99 18.71
C SER A 50 -5.49 1.69 17.24
N PRO A 51 -4.55 2.43 16.61
CA PRO A 51 -4.21 2.23 15.20
C PRO A 51 -3.43 0.93 15.00
N LEU A 52 -3.94 0.07 14.12
CA LEU A 52 -3.35 -1.22 13.76
C LEU A 52 -2.68 -1.23 12.39
N ALA A 53 -3.09 -0.36 11.47
CA ALA A 53 -2.49 -0.27 10.14
C ALA A 53 -2.80 1.09 9.48
N THR A 54 -1.98 1.46 8.51
CA THR A 54 -2.24 2.59 7.61
C THR A 54 -2.11 2.14 6.16
N VAL A 55 -2.88 2.76 5.29
CA VAL A 55 -2.78 2.56 3.84
C VAL A 55 -3.15 3.84 3.12
N SER A 56 -2.58 4.06 1.93
CA SER A 56 -2.87 5.24 1.12
C SER A 56 -3.13 4.88 -0.33
N ARG A 57 -3.80 5.78 -1.02
CA ARG A 57 -3.97 5.79 -2.46
C ARG A 57 -2.96 6.75 -3.07
N GLY A 58 -2.17 6.27 -4.01
CA GLY A 58 -1.27 7.09 -4.83
C GLY A 58 -1.97 7.69 -6.04
N PRO A 59 -1.44 8.79 -6.62
CA PRO A 59 -1.75 9.16 -7.99
C PRO A 59 -1.14 8.16 -8.97
N ILE A 60 -1.45 8.28 -10.25
CA ILE A 60 -0.74 7.57 -11.32
C ILE A 60 0.72 8.03 -11.31
N ASP A 61 1.65 7.10 -11.11
CA ASP A 61 3.09 7.39 -11.19
C ASP A 61 3.58 7.23 -12.63
N ARG A 62 3.81 8.37 -13.30
CA ARG A 62 4.26 8.42 -14.70
C ARG A 62 5.71 8.02 -14.91
N ASP A 63 6.50 7.86 -13.85
CA ASP A 63 7.81 7.20 -13.95
C ASP A 63 7.65 5.69 -14.23
N PHE A 64 6.48 5.11 -13.95
CA PHE A 64 6.24 3.68 -14.00
C PHE A 64 5.13 3.27 -14.96
N TRP A 65 4.04 4.04 -15.06
CA TRP A 65 2.86 3.68 -15.84
C TRP A 65 2.61 4.68 -16.98
N ASN A 66 2.63 4.17 -18.21
CA ASN A 66 2.39 4.95 -19.42
C ASN A 66 0.92 4.78 -19.89
N ASP A 67 0.53 5.45 -20.96
CA ASP A 67 -0.85 5.42 -21.45
C ASP A 67 -1.26 4.06 -22.03
N GLU A 68 -0.31 3.27 -22.55
CA GLU A 68 -0.57 1.91 -23.05
C GLU A 68 -0.99 0.96 -21.92
N ASP A 69 -0.60 1.26 -20.68
CA ASP A 69 -1.02 0.53 -19.49
C ASP A 69 -2.44 0.88 -19.02
N GLN A 70 -3.15 1.82 -19.67
CA GLN A 70 -4.48 2.30 -19.26
C GLN A 70 -4.51 2.67 -17.77
N PRO A 71 -3.70 3.64 -17.31
CA PRO A 71 -3.43 3.85 -15.90
C PRO A 71 -4.65 4.28 -15.09
N GLU A 72 -5.67 4.85 -15.73
CA GLU A 72 -6.97 5.19 -15.16
C GLU A 72 -7.80 3.97 -14.74
N SER A 73 -7.54 2.79 -15.33
CA SER A 73 -8.22 1.52 -15.01
C SER A 73 -7.84 0.93 -13.65
N ALA A 74 -6.90 1.56 -12.92
CA ALA A 74 -6.29 0.96 -11.73
C ALA A 74 -6.40 1.83 -10.47
N PHE A 75 -6.54 1.19 -9.31
CA PHE A 75 -6.36 1.80 -8.00
C PHE A 75 -4.91 1.59 -7.56
N TYR A 76 -4.21 2.67 -7.21
CA TYR A 76 -2.79 2.63 -6.85
C TYR A 76 -2.63 2.54 -5.33
N LEU A 77 -2.26 1.36 -4.83
CA LEU A 77 -2.11 1.11 -3.40
C LEU A 77 -0.71 1.46 -2.91
N TYR A 78 -0.60 2.40 -1.98
CA TYR A 78 0.65 2.99 -1.52
C TYR A 78 0.76 2.91 0.02
N LYS A 79 2.00 2.85 0.51
CA LYS A 79 2.35 3.02 1.94
C LYS A 79 1.52 2.15 2.90
N LEU A 80 1.30 0.89 2.55
CA LEU A 80 0.70 -0.09 3.44
C LEU A 80 1.65 -0.42 4.59
N ILE A 81 1.24 -0.10 5.81
CA ILE A 81 1.97 -0.40 7.06
C ILE A 81 1.03 -1.13 8.00
N VAL A 82 1.49 -2.23 8.59
CA VAL A 82 0.76 -2.96 9.63
C VAL A 82 1.58 -2.93 10.91
N ALA A 83 0.94 -2.57 12.04
CA ALA A 83 1.54 -2.60 13.36
C ALA A 83 2.02 -4.01 13.70
N ARG A 84 3.18 -4.16 14.36
CA ARG A 84 3.65 -5.51 14.70
C ARG A 84 2.75 -6.21 15.72
N ALA A 85 2.14 -5.45 16.63
CA ALA A 85 1.14 -5.96 17.56
C ALA A 85 -0.09 -6.58 16.85
N ALA A 86 -0.31 -6.22 15.58
CA ALA A 86 -1.35 -6.78 14.72
C ALA A 86 -0.84 -7.88 13.77
N SER A 87 0.43 -8.29 13.88
CA SER A 87 0.99 -9.40 13.10
C SER A 87 0.22 -10.70 13.34
N GLY A 88 0.21 -11.59 12.34
CA GLY A 88 -0.55 -12.85 12.36
C GLY A 88 -2.06 -12.69 12.15
N ARG A 89 -2.62 -11.47 12.19
CA ARG A 89 -4.06 -11.22 11.95
C ARG A 89 -4.42 -11.10 10.46
N GLN A 90 -3.47 -11.36 9.57
CA GLN A 90 -3.59 -11.23 8.11
C GLN A 90 -4.09 -9.84 7.67
N LEU A 91 -3.77 -8.80 8.45
CA LEU A 91 -4.34 -7.49 8.26
C LEU A 91 -3.93 -6.86 6.93
N GLY A 92 -2.69 -7.10 6.48
CA GLY A 92 -2.24 -6.66 5.17
C GLY A 92 -3.05 -7.27 4.01
N ALA A 93 -3.34 -8.58 4.07
CA ALA A 93 -4.21 -9.25 3.09
C ALA A 93 -5.62 -8.66 3.07
N ARG A 94 -6.21 -8.43 4.26
CA ARG A 94 -7.54 -7.82 4.40
C ARG A 94 -7.59 -6.39 3.84
N ILE A 95 -6.52 -5.63 3.97
CA ILE A 95 -6.41 -4.27 3.41
C ILE A 95 -6.29 -4.32 1.88
N VAL A 96 -5.55 -5.28 1.32
CA VAL A 96 -5.49 -5.46 -0.14
C VAL A 96 -6.85 -5.88 -0.71
N ASP A 97 -7.57 -6.78 -0.03
CA ASP A 97 -8.95 -7.15 -0.41
C ASP A 97 -9.89 -5.93 -0.34
N TRP A 98 -9.76 -5.12 0.71
CA TRP A 98 -10.49 -3.86 0.82
C TRP A 98 -10.18 -2.91 -0.35
N ALA A 99 -8.91 -2.75 -0.72
CA ALA A 99 -8.51 -1.92 -1.86
C ALA A 99 -9.08 -2.45 -3.18
N SER A 100 -9.14 -3.78 -3.34
CA SER A 100 -9.75 -4.43 -4.50
C SER A 100 -11.24 -4.10 -4.59
N ARG A 101 -11.96 -4.12 -3.47
CA ARG A 101 -13.37 -3.72 -3.41
C ARG A 101 -13.59 -2.23 -3.70
N VAL A 102 -12.73 -1.36 -3.18
CA VAL A 102 -12.78 0.08 -3.51
C VAL A 102 -12.55 0.29 -4.99
N ALA A 103 -11.57 -0.40 -5.59
CA ALA A 103 -11.33 -0.36 -7.03
C ALA A 103 -12.58 -0.80 -7.82
N THR A 104 -13.21 -1.91 -7.46
CA THR A 104 -14.46 -2.36 -8.13
C THR A 104 -15.59 -1.35 -8.01
N LEU A 105 -15.79 -0.75 -6.83
CA LEU A 105 -16.83 0.28 -6.62
C LEU A 105 -16.58 1.54 -7.44
N GLU A 106 -15.32 1.86 -7.74
CA GLU A 106 -14.91 2.96 -8.62
C GLU A 106 -14.89 2.56 -10.11
N GLY A 107 -15.32 1.35 -10.48
CA GLY A 107 -15.29 0.86 -11.85
C GLY A 107 -13.88 0.58 -12.38
N ARG A 108 -12.90 0.38 -11.50
CA ARG A 108 -11.52 0.04 -11.83
C ARG A 108 -11.35 -1.47 -11.90
N GLU A 109 -10.56 -1.92 -12.86
CA GLU A 109 -10.29 -3.33 -13.11
C GLU A 109 -9.12 -3.86 -12.27
N TRP A 110 -8.19 -2.98 -11.90
CA TRP A 110 -6.91 -3.36 -11.32
C TRP A 110 -6.64 -2.66 -10.00
N VAL A 111 -5.92 -3.35 -9.12
CA VAL A 111 -5.13 -2.74 -8.05
C VAL A 111 -3.67 -2.85 -8.46
N ARG A 112 -2.94 -1.74 -8.46
CA ARG A 112 -1.53 -1.65 -8.86
C ARG A 112 -0.67 -1.21 -7.69
N ILE A 113 0.55 -1.77 -7.63
CA ILE A 113 1.59 -1.43 -6.67
C ILE A 113 2.93 -1.26 -7.39
N ASP A 114 3.77 -0.42 -6.81
CA ASP A 114 5.21 -0.46 -7.00
C ASP A 114 5.88 -0.75 -5.66
N THR A 115 6.86 -1.64 -5.66
CA THR A 115 7.61 -1.97 -4.46
C THR A 115 9.11 -1.90 -4.70
N TRP A 116 9.88 -1.97 -3.62
CA TRP A 116 11.33 -1.93 -3.65
C TRP A 116 11.89 -3.04 -4.55
N ARG A 117 12.75 -2.68 -5.50
CA ARG A 117 13.24 -3.63 -6.52
C ARG A 117 14.00 -4.81 -5.95
N THR A 118 14.66 -4.64 -4.82
CA THR A 118 15.56 -5.65 -4.21
C THR A 118 14.95 -6.32 -2.98
N ASN A 119 13.62 -6.31 -2.82
CA ASN A 119 12.93 -6.96 -1.71
C ASN A 119 12.12 -8.17 -2.17
N PRO A 120 12.76 -9.32 -2.49
CA PRO A 120 12.08 -10.50 -3.00
C PRO A 120 11.07 -11.09 -2.00
N GLY A 121 11.27 -10.90 -0.70
CA GLY A 121 10.30 -11.30 0.31
C GLY A 121 8.99 -10.51 0.21
N LEU A 122 9.08 -9.22 -0.11
CA LEU A 122 7.90 -8.38 -0.34
C LEU A 122 7.21 -8.72 -1.67
N HIS A 123 7.97 -9.08 -2.70
CA HIS A 123 7.43 -9.55 -3.98
C HIS A 123 6.60 -10.82 -3.77
N ALA A 124 7.20 -11.84 -3.15
CA ALA A 124 6.53 -13.11 -2.84
C ALA A 124 5.29 -12.90 -1.95
N TYR A 125 5.35 -11.97 -1.00
CA TYR A 125 4.19 -11.59 -0.19
C TYR A 125 3.03 -11.10 -1.07
N TYR A 126 3.27 -10.17 -2.00
CA TYR A 126 2.20 -9.67 -2.87
C TYR A 126 1.75 -10.68 -3.92
N GLU A 127 2.64 -11.50 -4.44
CA GLU A 127 2.29 -12.61 -5.35
C GLU A 127 1.35 -13.61 -4.67
N ASN A 128 1.60 -13.96 -3.41
CA ASN A 128 0.71 -14.78 -2.60
C ASN A 128 -0.66 -14.12 -2.33
N LEU A 129 -0.74 -12.80 -2.47
CA LEU A 129 -2.01 -12.06 -2.42
C LEU A 129 -2.69 -11.93 -3.79
N GLY A 130 -2.21 -12.63 -4.81
CA GLY A 130 -2.81 -12.64 -6.15
C GLY A 130 -2.35 -11.50 -7.05
N PHE A 131 -1.31 -10.74 -6.67
CA PHE A 131 -0.65 -9.85 -7.60
C PHE A 131 0.18 -10.64 -8.62
N LYS A 132 0.18 -10.16 -9.86
CA LYS A 132 1.05 -10.64 -10.92
C LYS A 132 2.08 -9.56 -11.20
N HIS A 133 3.35 -9.94 -11.25
CA HIS A 133 4.41 -9.07 -11.72
C HIS A 133 4.11 -8.62 -13.16
N VAL A 134 4.23 -7.32 -13.41
CA VAL A 134 4.03 -6.72 -14.73
C VAL A 134 5.38 -6.47 -15.39
N ARG A 135 6.25 -5.71 -14.71
CA ARG A 135 7.63 -5.42 -15.13
C ARG A 135 8.43 -4.80 -13.99
N THR A 136 9.74 -4.70 -14.18
CA THR A 136 10.62 -4.00 -13.25
C THR A 136 11.24 -2.80 -13.94
N GLU A 137 10.93 -1.61 -13.46
CA GLU A 137 11.46 -0.34 -13.95
C GLU A 137 12.54 0.18 -13.00
N ALA A 138 13.63 0.74 -13.53
CA ALA A 138 14.75 1.22 -12.71
C ALA A 138 15.18 2.67 -13.04
N PRO A 139 14.27 3.66 -12.98
CA PRO A 139 14.67 5.06 -13.10
C PRO A 139 15.66 5.42 -11.98
N SER A 140 16.72 6.14 -12.33
CA SER A 140 17.89 6.36 -11.48
C SER A 140 17.56 7.08 -10.17
N HIS A 141 16.51 7.89 -10.14
CA HIS A 141 16.03 8.62 -8.96
C HIS A 141 15.04 7.84 -8.09
N ARG A 142 14.65 6.61 -8.46
CA ARG A 142 13.71 5.79 -7.70
C ARG A 142 14.37 4.51 -7.20
N ARG A 143 13.93 4.04 -6.04
CA ARG A 143 14.32 2.74 -5.47
C ARG A 143 13.22 1.69 -5.56
N SER A 144 11.96 2.12 -5.58
CA SER A 144 10.85 1.28 -6.02
C SER A 144 10.87 1.11 -7.53
N GLY A 145 10.17 0.10 -8.02
CA GLY A 145 10.08 -0.17 -9.45
C GLY A 145 9.77 -1.61 -9.80
N TRP A 146 9.63 -2.51 -8.83
CA TRP A 146 8.95 -3.78 -9.09
C TRP A 146 7.45 -3.51 -9.15
N LEU A 147 6.88 -3.56 -10.35
CA LEU A 147 5.50 -3.21 -10.62
C LEU A 147 4.65 -4.48 -10.69
N ALA A 148 3.53 -4.48 -9.99
CA ALA A 148 2.61 -5.61 -10.02
C ALA A 148 1.17 -5.15 -10.00
N GLN A 149 0.29 -5.99 -10.55
CA GLN A 149 -1.13 -5.73 -10.60
C GLN A 149 -1.95 -6.94 -10.17
N ARG A 150 -3.10 -6.69 -9.56
CA ARG A 150 -4.07 -7.68 -9.13
C ARG A 150 -5.44 -7.28 -9.66
N SER A 151 -6.24 -8.25 -10.11
CA SER A 151 -7.62 -7.95 -10.51
C SER A 151 -8.42 -7.45 -9.31
N ALA A 152 -9.16 -6.36 -9.48
CA ALA A 152 -10.05 -5.80 -8.46
C ALA A 152 -11.15 -6.79 -8.03
N ALA A 153 -11.51 -7.74 -8.90
CA ALA A 153 -12.48 -8.80 -8.59
C ALA A 153 -11.90 -9.93 -7.72
N HIS A 154 -10.57 -10.02 -7.57
CA HIS A 154 -9.94 -11.03 -6.74
C HIS A 154 -10.05 -10.66 -5.26
N LEU A 155 -10.34 -11.63 -4.38
CA LEU A 155 -10.33 -11.53 -2.92
C LEU A 155 -9.66 -12.78 -2.33
N VAL A 156 -8.72 -12.59 -1.40
CA VAL A 156 -8.00 -13.70 -0.76
C VAL A 156 -8.77 -14.20 0.48
N LEU A 157 -9.44 -13.28 1.19
CA LEU A 157 -10.17 -13.51 2.43
C LEU A 157 -11.60 -12.93 2.36
N PRO A 158 -12.47 -13.45 1.48
CA PRO A 158 -13.83 -12.91 1.28
C PRO A 158 -14.70 -12.94 2.54
N GLU A 159 -14.44 -13.84 3.49
CA GLU A 159 -15.18 -13.94 4.76
C GLU A 159 -14.66 -13.02 5.87
N ARG A 160 -13.56 -12.27 5.63
CA ARG A 160 -12.90 -11.43 6.65
C ARG A 160 -12.67 -9.99 6.18
N LEU A 161 -13.58 -9.49 5.37
CA LEU A 161 -13.46 -8.17 4.76
C LEU A 161 -13.45 -7.04 5.80
N LEU A 162 -12.69 -5.98 5.51
CA LEU A 162 -12.85 -4.69 6.17
C LEU A 162 -14.05 -3.97 5.55
N ALA A 163 -14.78 -3.21 6.35
CA ALA A 163 -15.84 -2.36 5.86
C ALA A 163 -15.27 -1.30 4.90
N VAL A 164 -15.95 -1.08 3.77
CA VAL A 164 -15.74 0.12 2.97
C VAL A 164 -16.67 1.15 3.59
N GLY A 165 -16.10 2.12 4.34
CA GLY A 165 -16.89 3.23 4.86
C GLY A 165 -17.62 3.93 3.71
N ARG A 166 -18.85 4.40 3.95
CA ARG A 166 -19.46 5.34 3.00
C ARG A 166 -18.62 6.62 2.99
N PRO A 167 -18.45 7.27 1.83
CA PRO A 167 -17.75 8.54 1.73
C PRO A 167 -18.36 9.59 2.66
#